data_AF-A0A7T2LN11-F1
#
_entry.id   AF-A0A7T2LN11-F1
#
_cell.length_a   1.000
_cell.length_b   1.000
_cell.length_c   1.000
_cell.angle_alpha   90.00
_cell.angle_beta   90.00
_cell.angle_gamma   90.00
#
_symmetry.space_group_name_H-M   'P 1'
#
loop_
_entity.id
_entity.type
_entity.pdbx_description
1 polymer ?
#
loop_
_entity_poly.entity_id
_entity_poly.type
_entity_poly.pdbx_seq_one_letter_code
_entity_poly.pdbx_strand_id
1 'polypeptide(L)'
;MDALPDFLRFTPVSTRARHDGWTEAAQRRFILSLARGLGPSAAARREGKSRQTAYALRAKPGAESFAAAWDAAQDFARGADVALEAALPGTRDDVMLIPRYYRGRLIGFVQRSDHRALFRTLRALDRVTDRLDTPGNCQS
;
A
#
# COMPACT_ATOMS: atom_id res chain seq x y z
N MET A 1 -3.89 9.97 16.01
CA MET A 1 -3.78 8.51 15.87
C MET A 1 -3.73 8.18 14.39
N ASP A 2 -2.54 7.95 13.85
CA ASP A 2 -2.37 7.45 12.47
C ASP A 2 -3.08 6.09 12.36
N ALA A 3 -4.20 6.04 11.64
CA ALA A 3 -4.86 4.78 11.34
C ALA A 3 -3.95 3.98 10.40
N LEU A 4 -3.27 2.98 10.95
CA LEU A 4 -2.63 1.95 10.13
C LEU A 4 -3.71 1.35 9.21
N PRO A 5 -3.43 1.20 7.91
CA PRO A 5 -4.38 0.59 7.00
C PRO A 5 -4.78 -0.80 7.50
N ASP A 6 -6.07 -1.10 7.41
CA ASP A 6 -6.67 -2.27 8.04
C ASP A 6 -6.07 -3.59 7.52
N PHE A 7 -5.65 -3.61 6.25
CA PHE A 7 -4.98 -4.76 5.64
C PHE A 7 -3.61 -5.10 6.25
N LEU A 8 -3.02 -4.25 7.10
CA LEU A 8 -1.81 -4.58 7.87
C LEU A 8 -2.13 -5.28 9.21
N ARG A 9 -3.40 -5.37 9.61
CA ARG A 9 -3.87 -6.02 10.84
C ARG A 9 -4.39 -7.43 10.56
N PHE A 10 -3.58 -8.26 9.90
CA PHE A 10 -3.92 -9.66 9.63
C PHE A 10 -3.20 -10.62 10.59
N THR A 11 -3.78 -11.80 10.77
CA THR A 11 -3.14 -12.90 11.51
C THR A 11 -2.09 -13.55 10.60
N PRO A 12 -0.79 -13.44 10.91
CA PRO A 12 0.24 -14.06 10.10
C PRO A 12 0.08 -15.58 10.09
N VAL A 13 0.37 -16.18 8.94
CA VAL A 13 0.35 -17.63 8.81
C VAL A 13 1.48 -18.19 9.67
N SER A 14 1.12 -19.03 10.65
CA SER A 14 2.12 -19.75 11.43
C SER A 14 2.91 -20.67 10.50
N THR A 15 4.18 -20.35 10.29
CA THR A 15 5.10 -21.21 9.54
C THR A 15 6.12 -21.78 10.50
N ARG A 16 6.58 -23.02 10.23
CA ARG A 16 7.66 -23.64 10.99
C ARG A 16 8.86 -22.68 10.99
N ALA A 17 9.34 -22.31 12.17
CA ALA A 17 10.49 -21.43 12.33
C ALA A 17 11.70 -22.04 11.60
N ARG A 18 12.03 -21.45 10.45
CA ARG A 18 13.25 -21.70 9.70
C ARG A 18 13.86 -20.36 9.36
N HIS A 19 15.19 -20.28 9.34
CA HIS A 19 15.91 -19.03 9.05
C HIS A 19 15.56 -18.46 7.66
N ASP A 20 15.20 -19.32 6.72
CA ASP A 20 14.76 -19.02 5.35
C ASP A 20 13.24 -19.05 5.19
N GLY A 21 12.49 -19.15 6.29
CA GLY A 21 11.03 -19.24 6.31
C GLY A 21 10.32 -17.90 6.13
N TRP A 22 9.00 -17.96 5.94
CA TRP A 22 8.12 -16.79 5.95
C TRP A 22 7.82 -16.38 7.40
N THR A 23 8.69 -15.57 7.98
CA THR A 23 8.48 -14.99 9.30
C THR A 23 7.28 -14.03 9.27
N GLU A 24 6.68 -13.78 10.43
CA GLU A 24 5.56 -12.85 10.50
C GLU A 24 5.93 -11.43 10.04
N ALA A 25 7.15 -10.99 10.35
CA ALA A 25 7.68 -9.71 9.88
C ALA A 25 7.80 -9.68 8.36
N ALA A 26 8.31 -10.75 7.74
CA ALA A 26 8.41 -10.86 6.28
C ALA A 26 7.02 -10.85 5.61
N GLN A 27 6.03 -11.51 6.20
CA GLN A 27 4.65 -11.47 5.70
C GLN A 27 4.07 -10.06 5.72
N ARG A 28 4.26 -9.32 6.83
CA ARG A 28 3.79 -7.94 6.96
C ARG A 28 4.48 -6.99 5.98
N ARG A 29 5.81 -7.09 5.83
CA ARG A 29 6.57 -6.29 4.85
C ARG A 29 6.19 -6.62 3.39
N PHE A 30 5.88 -7.88 3.13
CA PHE A 30 5.38 -8.31 1.82
C PHE A 30 4.03 -7.66 1.49
N ILE A 31 3.04 -7.71 2.39
CA ILE A 31 1.73 -7.06 2.20
C ILE A 31 1.89 -5.55 2.03
N LEU A 32 2.77 -4.94 2.82
CA LEU A 32 3.06 -3.51 2.72
C LEU A 32 3.67 -3.15 1.36
N SER A 33 4.55 -3.99 0.83
CA SER A 33 5.13 -3.80 -0.51
C SER A 33 4.05 -3.85 -1.60
N LEU A 34 3.08 -4.77 -1.50
CA LEU A 34 1.93 -4.80 -2.42
C LEU A 34 1.11 -3.51 -2.34
N ALA A 35 0.85 -3.00 -1.13
CA ALA A 35 0.09 -1.76 -0.94
C ALA A 35 0.79 -0.51 -1.50
N ARG A 36 2.12 -0.53 -1.63
CA ARG A 36 2.90 0.50 -2.32
C ARG A 36 2.91 0.36 -3.85
N GLY A 37 2.24 -0.66 -4.39
CA GLY A 37 2.14 -0.91 -5.84
C GLY A 37 3.19 -1.86 -6.40
N LEU A 38 4.00 -2.52 -5.57
CA LEU A 38 4.91 -3.55 -6.08
C LEU A 38 4.11 -4.79 -6.49
N GLY A 39 4.44 -5.35 -7.65
CA GLY A 39 3.90 -6.64 -8.06
C GLY A 39 4.38 -7.78 -7.14
N PRO A 40 3.65 -8.91 -7.07
CA PRO A 40 3.97 -10.05 -6.19
C PRO A 40 5.42 -10.57 -6.31
N SER A 41 5.97 -10.58 -7.51
CA SER A 41 7.35 -10.99 -7.75
C SER A 41 8.37 -10.06 -7.09
N ALA A 42 8.19 -8.75 -7.25
CA ALA A 42 9.09 -7.75 -6.72
C ALA A 42 8.97 -7.66 -5.19
N ALA A 43 7.75 -7.71 -4.67
CA ALA A 43 7.48 -7.75 -3.23
C ALA A 43 8.13 -8.98 -2.57
N ALA A 44 7.98 -10.18 -3.15
CA ALA A 44 8.62 -11.39 -2.63
C ALA A 44 10.15 -11.28 -2.64
N ARG A 45 10.72 -10.73 -3.73
CA ARG A 45 12.17 -10.57 -3.86
C ARG A 45 12.77 -9.63 -2.81
N ARG A 46 12.04 -8.58 -2.39
CA ARG A 46 12.49 -7.68 -1.30
C ARG A 46 12.67 -8.42 0.02
N GLU A 47 11.85 -9.44 0.29
CA GLU A 47 11.97 -10.31 1.47
C GLU A 47 12.93 -11.49 1.27
N GLY A 48 13.68 -11.52 0.16
CA GLY A 48 14.55 -12.64 -0.20
C GLY A 48 13.79 -13.93 -0.53
N LYS A 49 12.51 -13.83 -0.94
CA LYS A 49 11.64 -14.97 -1.26
C LYS A 49 11.31 -15.03 -2.74
N SER A 50 10.89 -16.20 -3.20
CA SER A 50 10.36 -16.37 -4.56
C SER A 50 8.85 -16.16 -4.60
N ARG A 51 8.35 -15.73 -5.76
CA ARG A 51 6.90 -15.60 -6.02
C ARG A 51 6.16 -16.90 -5.71
N GLN A 52 6.72 -18.05 -6.08
CA GLN A 52 6.11 -19.36 -5.83
C GLN A 52 5.91 -19.63 -4.33
N THR A 53 6.90 -19.30 -3.49
CA THR A 53 6.75 -19.49 -2.04
C THR A 53 5.70 -18.56 -1.42
N ALA A 54 5.50 -17.36 -1.98
CA ALA A 54 4.44 -16.44 -1.54
C ALA A 54 3.05 -17.00 -1.86
N TYR A 55 2.84 -17.55 -3.07
CA TYR A 55 1.59 -18.21 -3.42
C TYR A 55 1.36 -19.49 -2.63
N ALA A 56 2.40 -20.28 -2.39
CA ALA A 56 2.32 -21.46 -1.54
C ALA A 56 1.90 -21.09 -0.10
N LEU A 57 2.38 -19.95 0.42
CA LEU A 57 1.95 -19.43 1.72
C LEU A 57 0.47 -19.06 1.72
N ARG A 58 -0.01 -18.38 0.67
CA ARG A 58 -1.42 -18.00 0.50
C ARG A 58 -2.35 -19.21 0.45
N ALA A 59 -1.89 -20.33 -0.09
CA ALA A 59 -2.68 -21.56 -0.22
C ALA A 59 -2.68 -22.45 1.02
N LYS A 60 -1.99 -22.07 2.11
CA LYS A 60 -1.97 -22.89 3.34
C LYS A 60 -3.30 -22.82 4.10
N PRO A 61 -3.69 -23.91 4.79
CA PRO A 61 -4.77 -23.86 5.77
C PRO A 61 -4.46 -22.82 6.86
N GLY A 62 -5.42 -21.93 7.19
CA GLY A 62 -5.20 -20.86 8.17
C GLY A 62 -4.61 -19.57 7.57
N ALA A 63 -4.44 -19.50 6.24
CA ALA A 63 -3.93 -18.32 5.54
C ALA A 63 -5.02 -17.36 5.06
N GLU A 64 -6.28 -17.54 5.48
CA GLU A 64 -7.43 -16.78 4.99
C GLU A 64 -7.27 -15.28 5.29
N SER A 65 -6.80 -14.95 6.50
CA SER A 65 -6.52 -13.57 6.90
C SER A 65 -5.38 -12.93 6.08
N PHE A 66 -4.33 -13.71 5.77
CA PHE A 66 -3.24 -13.26 4.90
C PHE A 66 -3.69 -13.08 3.45
N ALA A 67 -4.51 -13.99 2.93
CA ALA A 67 -5.07 -13.86 1.58
C ALA A 67 -5.97 -12.62 1.46
N ALA A 68 -6.83 -12.36 2.45
CA ALA A 68 -7.66 -11.16 2.49
C ALA A 68 -6.82 -9.88 2.55
N ALA A 69 -5.75 -9.86 3.36
CA ALA A 69 -4.81 -8.74 3.42
C ALA A 69 -4.08 -8.51 2.09
N TRP A 70 -3.71 -9.59 1.39
CA TRP A 70 -3.09 -9.51 0.07
C TRP A 70 -4.02 -8.84 -0.93
N ASP A 71 -5.26 -9.31 -1.03
CA ASP A 71 -6.24 -8.78 -1.98
C ASP A 71 -6.55 -7.31 -1.67
N ALA A 72 -6.78 -6.98 -0.40
CA ALA A 72 -7.00 -5.61 0.06
C ALA A 72 -5.80 -4.67 -0.23
N ALA A 73 -4.57 -5.16 -0.09
CA ALA A 73 -3.38 -4.39 -0.43
C ALA A 73 -3.27 -4.11 -1.95
N GLN A 74 -3.62 -5.08 -2.79
CA GLN A 74 -3.65 -4.87 -4.25
C GLN A 74 -4.78 -3.92 -4.67
N ASP A 75 -5.95 -4.02 -4.05
CA ASP A 75 -7.06 -3.10 -4.28
C ASP A 75 -6.71 -1.68 -3.84
N PHE A 76 -6.04 -1.54 -2.70
CA PHE A 76 -5.52 -0.26 -2.24
C PHE A 76 -4.53 0.34 -3.25
N ALA A 77 -3.57 -0.45 -3.75
CA ALA A 77 -2.61 0.03 -4.73
C ALA A 77 -3.27 0.47 -6.05
N ARG A 78 -4.24 -0.29 -6.56
CA ARG A 78 -5.02 0.10 -7.75
C ARG A 78 -5.84 1.37 -7.50
N GLY A 79 -6.48 1.47 -6.34
CA GLY A 79 -7.24 2.66 -5.97
C GLY A 79 -6.34 3.89 -5.83
N ALA A 80 -5.13 3.72 -5.29
CA ALA A 80 -4.14 4.79 -5.19
C ALA A 80 -3.65 5.25 -6.56
N ASP A 81 -3.41 4.33 -7.50
CA ASP A 81 -3.04 4.63 -8.88
C ASP A 81 -4.15 5.40 -9.61
N VAL A 82 -5.39 4.91 -9.55
CA VAL A 82 -6.56 5.59 -10.14
C VAL A 82 -6.77 6.97 -9.50
N ALA A 83 -6.61 7.09 -8.18
CA ALA A 83 -6.73 8.37 -7.48
C ALA A 83 -5.59 9.33 -7.82
N LEU A 84 -4.38 8.83 -8.06
CA LEU A 84 -3.24 9.63 -8.52
C LEU A 84 -3.46 10.10 -9.97
N GLU A 85 -3.95 9.24 -10.84
CA GLU A 85 -4.29 9.60 -12.22
C GLU A 85 -5.45 10.61 -12.28
N ALA A 86 -6.45 10.47 -11.42
CA ALA A 86 -7.51 11.47 -11.25
C ALA A 86 -7.00 12.77 -10.58
N ALA A 87 -5.89 12.69 -9.86
CA ALA A 87 -5.26 13.82 -9.22
C ALA A 87 -4.46 14.70 -10.16
N LEU A 88 -3.99 14.10 -11.24
CA LEU A 88 -3.32 14.81 -12.32
C LEU A 88 -4.38 15.55 -13.15
N PRO A 89 -4.21 16.86 -13.41
CA PRO A 89 -5.13 17.60 -14.25
C PRO A 89 -5.17 17.00 -15.67
N GLY A 90 -6.33 16.47 -16.09
CA GLY A 90 -6.60 16.08 -17.49
C GLY A 90 -7.17 14.69 -17.76
N THR A 91 -7.40 13.83 -16.75
CA THR A 91 -7.59 12.39 -17.02
C THR A 91 -9.05 11.91 -17.17
N ARG A 92 -10.07 12.54 -16.57
CA ARG A 92 -11.50 12.17 -16.79
C ARG A 92 -12.45 13.37 -16.66
N ASP A 93 -13.44 13.40 -17.55
CA ASP A 93 -14.34 14.51 -17.91
C ASP A 93 -15.30 15.03 -16.82
N ASP A 94 -15.07 14.74 -15.54
CA ASP A 94 -15.95 15.14 -14.44
C ASP A 94 -15.26 16.19 -13.56
N VAL A 95 -14.78 17.27 -14.18
CA VAL A 95 -14.00 18.30 -13.50
C VAL A 95 -14.92 19.26 -12.75
N MET A 96 -14.88 19.23 -11.41
CA MET A 96 -15.51 20.27 -10.59
C MET A 96 -14.68 21.57 -10.68
N LEU A 97 -15.10 22.44 -11.59
CA LEU A 97 -14.49 23.72 -11.90
C LEU A 97 -14.93 24.80 -10.90
N ILE A 98 -13.98 25.37 -10.15
CA ILE A 98 -14.25 26.51 -9.26
C ILE A 98 -14.08 27.80 -10.06
N PRO A 99 -15.12 28.66 -10.19
CA PRO A 99 -14.99 29.94 -10.89
C PRO A 99 -14.07 30.89 -10.11
N ARG A 100 -13.10 31.47 -10.80
CA ARG A 100 -12.15 32.44 -10.24
C ARG A 100 -12.54 33.84 -10.70
N TYR A 101 -12.77 34.74 -9.74
CA TYR A 101 -13.12 36.13 -9.99
C TYR A 101 -11.96 37.05 -9.65
N TYR A 102 -11.77 38.10 -10.44
CA TYR A 102 -10.88 39.23 -10.13
C TYR A 102 -11.60 40.51 -10.49
N ARG A 103 -11.70 41.42 -9.50
CA ARG A 103 -12.44 42.68 -9.62
C ARG A 103 -13.88 42.49 -10.13
N GLY A 104 -14.57 41.47 -9.62
CA GLY A 104 -15.95 41.15 -10.01
C GLY A 104 -16.12 40.53 -11.41
N ARG A 105 -15.03 40.34 -12.16
CA ARG A 105 -15.05 39.68 -13.48
C ARG A 105 -14.60 38.23 -13.35
N LEU A 106 -15.37 37.30 -13.88
CA LEU A 106 -14.96 35.90 -14.04
C LEU A 106 -13.76 35.88 -15.01
N ILE A 107 -12.60 35.45 -14.52
CA ILE A 107 -11.34 35.40 -15.28
C ILE A 107 -10.93 33.97 -15.64
N GLY A 108 -11.64 32.96 -15.16
CA GLY A 108 -11.43 31.57 -15.56
C GLY A 108 -11.96 30.58 -14.53
N PHE A 109 -11.67 29.31 -14.77
CA PHE A 109 -12.02 28.21 -13.89
C PHE A 109 -10.75 27.49 -13.42
N VAL A 110 -10.71 27.10 -12.16
CA VAL A 110 -9.62 26.31 -11.59
C VAL A 110 -10.16 24.93 -11.25
N GLN A 111 -9.52 23.89 -11.76
CA GLN A 111 -9.75 22.51 -11.31
C GLN A 111 -9.17 22.36 -9.90
N ARG A 112 -10.00 21.92 -8.95
CA ARG A 112 -9.55 21.62 -7.59
C ARG A 112 -9.83 20.17 -7.28
N SER A 113 -8.77 19.41 -7.07
CA SER A 113 -8.87 18.00 -6.68
C SER A 113 -8.20 17.85 -5.30
N ASP A 114 -8.93 17.30 -4.31
CA ASP A 114 -8.43 17.16 -2.93
C ASP A 114 -7.72 15.81 -2.72
N HIS A 115 -6.41 15.78 -2.94
CA HIS A 115 -5.59 14.57 -2.81
C HIS A 115 -5.03 14.34 -1.41
N ARG A 116 -5.45 15.14 -0.42
CA ARG A 116 -4.86 15.10 0.92
C ARG A 116 -5.09 13.75 1.61
N ALA A 117 -6.19 13.08 1.34
CA ALA A 117 -6.47 11.75 1.89
C ALA A 117 -5.47 10.71 1.37
N LEU A 118 -5.29 10.62 0.05
CA LEU A 118 -4.34 9.72 -0.60
C LEU A 118 -2.92 9.93 -0.07
N PHE A 119 -2.41 11.17 -0.11
CA PHE A 119 -1.05 11.47 0.34
C PHE A 119 -0.84 11.23 1.83
N ARG A 120 -1.86 11.41 2.68
CA ARG A 120 -1.78 11.04 4.10
C ARG A 120 -1.57 9.54 4.26
N THR A 121 -2.31 8.72 3.52
CA THR A 121 -2.21 7.26 3.61
C THR A 121 -0.87 6.74 3.06
N LEU A 122 -0.40 7.27 1.92
CA LEU A 122 0.91 6.92 1.38
C LEU A 122 2.05 7.24 2.37
N ARG A 123 2.03 8.43 2.98
CA ARG A 123 3.01 8.79 4.02
C ARG A 123 2.92 7.89 5.25
N ALA A 124 1.72 7.43 5.62
CA ALA A 124 1.56 6.50 6.74
C ALA A 124 2.21 5.14 6.43
N LEU A 125 2.08 4.63 5.20
CA LEU A 125 2.75 3.41 4.74
C LEU A 125 4.27 3.56 4.72
N ASP A 126 4.79 4.72 4.30
CA ASP A 126 6.22 5.01 4.32
C ASP A 126 6.78 4.90 5.75
N ARG A 127 6.11 5.55 6.73
CA ARG A 127 6.51 5.45 8.15
C ARG A 127 6.50 4.03 8.69
N VAL A 128 5.52 3.21 8.27
CA VAL A 128 5.47 1.81 8.71
C VAL A 128 6.64 1.03 8.12
N THR A 129 7.00 1.32 6.87
CA THR A 129 8.18 0.73 6.24
C THR A 129 9.43 1.05 7.04
N ASP A 130 9.66 2.33 7.38
CA ASP A 130 10.86 2.75 8.11
C ASP A 130 10.99 2.06 9.49
N ARG A 131 9.87 1.86 10.18
CA ARG A 131 9.84 1.12 11.45
C ARG A 131 10.14 -0.36 11.25
N LEU A 132 9.64 -0.96 10.18
CA LEU A 132 9.91 -2.36 9.86
C LEU A 132 11.34 -2.54 9.35
N ASP A 133 11.95 -1.55 8.71
CA ASP A 133 13.30 -1.62 8.14
C ASP A 133 14.41 -1.36 9.17
N THR A 134 14.07 -0.96 10.40
CA THR A 134 15.05 -0.84 11.49
C THR A 134 15.68 -2.22 11.74
N PRO A 135 16.97 -2.43 11.44
CA PRO A 135 17.60 -3.72 11.69
C PRO A 135 17.68 -3.92 13.19
N GLY A 136 16.92 -4.90 13.69
CA GLY A 136 17.13 -5.47 15.00
C GLY A 136 18.57 -5.98 15.07
N ASN A 137 19.39 -5.27 15.83
CA ASN A 137 20.69 -5.63 16.36
C ASN A 137 20.91 -7.16 16.45
N CYS A 138 21.61 -7.74 15.47
CA CYS A 138 22.30 -9.00 15.62
C CYS A 138 23.58 -8.72 16.42
N GLN A 139 23.49 -8.75 17.76
CA GLN A 139 24.68 -8.87 18.61
C GLN A 139 25.03 -10.34 18.79
N SER A 140 26.33 -10.58 18.65
CA SER A 140 27.06 -11.84 18.58
C SER A 140 27.05 -12.67 19.86
#